data_AF-A0A2K3KBQ0-F1
#
_entry.id   AF-A0A2K3KBQ0-F1
#
_cell.length_a   1.000
_cell.length_b   1.000
_cell.length_c   1.000
_cell.angle_alpha   90.00
_cell.angle_beta   90.00
_cell.angle_gamma   90.00
#
_symmetry.space_group_name_H-M   'P 1'
#
loop_
_entity.id
_entity.type
_entity.pdbx_description
1 polymer ?
#
loop_
_entity_poly.entity_id
_entity_poly.type
_entity_poly.pdbx_seq_one_letter_code
_entity_poly.pdbx_strand_id
1 'polypeptide(L)' 'MEVQCDDSCGPDGVGISNPGFWGMNIEKGKKYKVVFYVRSTEEIDLKISFVGSDDGLKLTSTDINLYDSLSTHNEDG' A
#
# COMPACT_ATOMS: atom_id res chain seq x y z
N MET A 1 14.06 -10.39 -6.98
CA MET A 1 13.45 -11.13 -5.86
C MET A 1 12.22 -11.78 -6.45
N GLU A 2 12.17 -13.10 -6.43
CA GLU A 2 11.01 -13.85 -6.91
C GLU A 2 10.23 -14.30 -5.68
N VAL A 3 8.96 -13.90 -5.60
CA VAL A 3 8.09 -14.31 -4.49
C VAL A 3 7.46 -15.62 -4.91
N GLN A 4 8.01 -16.73 -4.41
CA GLN A 4 7.40 -18.04 -4.57
C GLN A 4 6.34 -18.22 -3.48
N CYS A 5 5.08 -18.04 -3.84
CA CYS A 5 3.96 -18.52 -3.04
C CYS A 5 3.64 -19.93 -3.54
N ASP A 6 3.82 -20.95 -2.71
CA ASP A 6 3.65 -22.35 -3.14
C ASP A 6 2.20 -22.65 -3.56
N ASP A 7 1.18 -22.21 -2.80
CA ASP A 7 -0.24 -22.54 -3.12
C ASP A 7 -1.28 -21.46 -2.78
N SER A 8 -0.93 -20.42 -2.00
CA SER A 8 -1.79 -19.24 -1.84
C SER A 8 -0.97 -18.04 -1.36
N CYS A 9 -0.77 -17.05 -2.23
CA CYS A 9 -0.53 -15.72 -1.69
C CYS A 9 -1.82 -15.30 -0.96
N GLY A 10 -1.71 -14.83 0.28
CA GLY A 10 -2.87 -14.33 1.01
C GLY A 10 -3.64 -13.29 0.17
N PRO A 11 -4.94 -13.08 0.42
CA PRO A 11 -5.79 -12.22 -0.41
C PRO A 11 -5.31 -10.76 -0.48
N ASP A 12 -4.44 -10.34 0.45
CA ASP A 12 -3.85 -9.00 0.50
C ASP A 12 -2.45 -8.91 -0.17
N GLY A 13 -2.00 -9.98 -0.84
CA GLY A 13 -0.74 -10.02 -1.57
C GLY A 13 0.50 -10.05 -0.65
N VAL A 14 1.62 -9.56 -1.17
CA VAL A 14 2.89 -9.42 -0.43
C VAL A 14 3.35 -7.97 -0.44
N GLY A 15 4.08 -7.56 0.58
CA GLY A 15 4.51 -6.16 0.71
C GLY A 15 5.59 -5.94 1.76
N ILE A 16 5.82 -4.67 2.06
CA ILE A 16 6.77 -4.20 3.06
C ILE A 16 6.03 -3.45 4.16
N SER A 17 6.50 -3.58 5.40
CA SER A 17 6.00 -2.82 6.54
C SER A 17 7.11 -1.93 7.10
N ASN A 18 6.74 -0.70 7.48
CA ASN A 18 7.60 0.20 8.23
C ASN A 18 7.01 0.36 9.64
N PRO A 19 7.63 -0.22 10.69
CA PRO A 19 7.12 -0.10 12.06
C PRO A 19 7.29 1.31 12.64
N GLY A 20 8.06 2.18 11.99
CA GLY A 20 8.43 3.48 12.53
C GLY A 20 9.50 3.41 13.62
N PHE A 21 9.80 4.55 14.22
CA PHE A 21 10.70 4.62 15.37
C PHE A 21 9.88 4.42 16.65
N TRP A 22 9.98 3.23 17.26
CA TRP A 22 9.20 2.84 18.44
C TRP A 22 7.68 2.80 18.19
N GLY A 23 7.29 2.50 16.96
CA GLY A 23 5.88 2.43 16.55
C GLY A 23 5.41 3.70 15.83
N MET A 24 4.13 3.65 15.45
CA MET A 24 3.40 4.77 14.87
C MET A 24 2.09 4.95 15.62
N ASN A 25 1.85 6.15 16.17
CA ASN A 25 0.58 6.46 16.83
C ASN A 25 -0.49 6.82 15.79
N ILE A 26 -1.42 5.90 15.54
CA ILE A 26 -2.53 6.07 14.62
C ILE A 26 -3.81 6.34 15.40
N GLU A 27 -4.38 7.53 15.20
CA GLU A 27 -5.50 8.06 15.95
C GLU A 27 -6.75 8.16 15.09
N LYS A 28 -7.88 7.74 15.66
CA LYS A 28 -9.18 7.83 15.01
C LYS A 28 -9.52 9.29 14.65
N GLY A 29 -9.93 9.52 13.41
CA GLY A 29 -10.36 10.84 12.93
C GLY A 29 -9.23 11.75 12.44
N LYS A 30 -7.96 11.33 12.54
CA LYS A 30 -6.84 12.03 11.90
C LYS A 30 -6.69 11.60 10.44
N LYS A 31 -6.15 12.51 9.63
CA LYS A 31 -5.77 12.25 8.23
C LYS A 31 -4.26 12.10 8.16
N TYR A 32 -3.81 11.12 7.39
CA TYR A 32 -2.39 10.81 7.24
C TYR A 32 -2.00 10.95 5.78
N LYS A 33 -0.89 11.66 5.53
CA LYS A 33 -0.29 11.74 4.19
C LYS A 33 0.80 10.69 4.09
N VAL A 34 0.61 9.71 3.21
CA VAL A 34 1.61 8.71 2.87
C VAL A 34 2.18 9.06 1.49
N VAL A 35 3.50 9.06 1.36
CA VAL A 35 4.20 9.35 0.11
C VAL A 35 5.17 8.21 -0.18
N PHE A 36 5.02 7.60 -1.34
CA PHE A 36 5.89 6.54 -1.84
C PHE A 36 6.25 6.80 -3.30
N TYR A 37 7.43 6.33 -3.71
CA TYR A 37 7.85 6.28 -5.10
C TYR A 37 7.92 4.81 -5.50
N VAL A 38 7.07 4.42 -6.45
CA VAL A 38 6.98 3.05 -6.96
C VAL A 38 7.11 3.08 -8.47
N ARG A 39 7.81 2.08 -9.01
CA ARG A 39 7.93 1.83 -10.46
C ARG A 39 7.75 0.34 -10.69
N SER A 40 6.88 -0.01 -11.63
CA SER A 40 6.68 -1.37 -12.11
C SER A 40 6.86 -1.41 -13.62
N THR A 41 7.28 -2.54 -14.17
CA THR A 41 7.31 -2.78 -15.62
C THR A 41 5.94 -3.16 -16.17
N GLU A 42 5.01 -3.56 -15.30
CA GLU A 42 3.63 -3.94 -15.61
C GLU A 42 2.66 -3.17 -14.71
N GLU A 43 1.36 -3.30 -14.97
CA GLU A 43 0.32 -2.75 -14.09
C GLU A 43 0.44 -3.30 -12.67
N ILE A 44 0.13 -2.46 -11.69
CA ILE A 44 0.21 -2.82 -10.28
C ILE A 44 -0.94 -2.18 -9.50
N ASP A 45 -1.60 -3.02 -8.70
CA ASP A 45 -2.55 -2.60 -7.69
C ASP A 45 -1.83 -2.47 -6.35
N LEU A 46 -1.82 -1.27 -5.79
CA LEU A 46 -1.17 -0.97 -4.52
C LEU A 46 -2.21 -0.80 -3.41
N LYS A 47 -2.05 -1.57 -2.33
CA LYS A 47 -2.80 -1.37 -1.08
C LYS A 47 -1.87 -0.79 -0.03
N ILE A 48 -2.22 0.37 0.51
CA ILE A 48 -1.50 1.00 1.62
C ILE A 48 -2.39 0.89 2.85
N SER A 49 -1.84 0.39 3.95
CA SER A 49 -2.58 0.23 5.21
C SER A 49 -1.75 0.61 6.43
N PHE A 50 -2.43 1.12 7.46
CA PHE A 50 -1.93 1.08 8.83
C PHE A 50 -2.56 -0.11 9.53
N VAL A 51 -1.71 -0.97 10.11
CA VAL A 51 -2.12 -2.20 10.78
C VAL A 51 -1.65 -2.15 12.22
N GLY A 52 -2.54 -2.44 13.17
CA GLY A 52 -2.24 -2.51 14.60
C GLY A 52 -1.20 -3.60 14.88
N SER A 53 -0.19 -3.27 15.69
CA SER A 53 0.86 -4.22 16.09
C SER A 53 0.36 -5.32 17.01
N ASP A 54 -0.69 -5.04 17.77
CA ASP A 54 -1.11 -5.88 18.89
C ASP A 54 -2.09 -6.97 18.44
N ASP A 55 -2.93 -6.65 17.45
CA ASP A 55 -4.05 -7.48 17.00
C ASP A 55 -4.05 -7.75 15.48
N GLY A 56 -3.11 -7.15 14.73
CA GLY A 56 -3.08 -7.23 13.28
C GLY A 56 -4.29 -6.57 12.60
N LEU A 57 -5.06 -5.76 13.32
CA LEU A 57 -6.26 -5.13 12.77
C LEU A 57 -5.89 -3.98 11.83
N LYS A 58 -6.55 -3.95 10.67
CA LYS A 58 -6.44 -2.86 9.69
C LYS A 58 -7.14 -1.62 10.25
N LEU A 59 -6.35 -0.63 10.68
CA LEU A 59 -6.84 0.63 11.26
C LEU A 59 -7.39 1.58 10.19
N THR A 60 -6.69 1.64 9.05
CA THR A 60 -7.14 2.36 7.85
C THR A 60 -6.37 1.85 6.63
N SER A 61 -6.96 1.98 5.44
CA SER A 61 -6.32 1.64 4.18
C SER A 61 -6.82 2.49 3.02
N THR A 62 -6.02 2.55 1.97
CA THR A 62 -6.40 3.07 0.66
C THR A 62 -5.84 2.16 -0.42
N ASP A 63 -6.61 1.97 -1.47
CA ASP A 63 -6.15 1.29 -2.68
C ASP A 63 -5.76 2.35 -3.72
N ILE A 64 -4.69 2.09 -4.46
CA ILE A 64 -4.18 2.94 -5.53
C ILE A 64 -4.00 2.04 -6.76
N ASN A 65 -4.80 2.29 -7.78
CA ASN A 65 -4.63 1.66 -9.08
C ASN A 65 -3.77 2.57 -9.96
N LEU A 66 -2.56 2.10 -10.30
CA LEU A 66 -1.61 2.92 -11.07
C LEU A 66 -1.93 3.01 -12.56
N TYR A 67 -2.85 2.19 -13.08
CA TYR A 67 -3.35 2.34 -14.45
C TYR A 67 -4.12 3.66 -14.60
N ASP A 68 -5.00 3.97 -13.65
CA ASP A 68 -5.79 5.20 -13.64
C ASP A 68 -4.92 6.46 -13.42
N SER A 69 -3.79 6.30 -12.74
CA SER A 69 -2.84 7.41 -12.51
C SER A 69 -2.09 7.82 -13.78
N LEU A 70 -1.91 6.91 -14.74
CA LEU A 70 -1.26 7.16 -16.02
C LEU A 70 -2.20 7.79 -17.08
N SER A 71 -3.52 7.68 -16.89
CA SER A 71 -4.52 8.25 -17.80
C SER A 71 -4.60 9.78 -17.68
N THR A 72 -4.30 10.33 -16.50
CA THR A 72 -4.39 11.78 -16.19
C THR A 72 -3.28 12.65 -16.80
N HIS A 73 -2.31 12.07 -17.51
CA HIS A 73 -1.19 12.80 -18.12
C HIS A 73 -1.28 13.01 -19.64
N ASN A 74 -2.39 12.62 -20.28
CA ASN A 74 -2.54 12.66 -21.75
C ASN A 74 -3.50 13.74 -22.30
N GLU A 75 -3.83 14.80 -21.54
CA GLU A 75 -4.78 15.84 -22.00
C GLU A 75 -4.22 17.25 -22.25
N ASP A 76 -2.90 17.46 -22.28
CA ASP A 76 -2.33 18.76 -22.73
C ASP A 76 -1.45 18.55 -23.98
N GLY A 77 -2.06 18.78 -25.15
CA GLY A 77 -1.39 18.89 -26.45
C GLY A 77 -0.92 20.30 -26.77
#